data_AF-A0A838WJA0-F1
#
_entry.id   AF-A0A838WJA0-F1
#
_cell.length_a   1.000
_cell.length_b   1.000
_cell.length_c   1.000
_cell.angle_alpha   90.00
_cell.angle_beta   90.00
_cell.angle_gamma   90.00
#
_symmetry.space_group_name_H-M   'P 1'
#
loop_
_entity.id
_entity.type
_entity.pdbx_description
1 polymer ?
#
loop_
_entity_poly.entity_id
_entity_poly.type
_entity_poly.pdbx_seq_one_letter_code
_entity_poly.pdbx_strand_id
1 'polypeptide(L)'
;KIELLKLKLNKLFQIISNPGVKETRLDNYVENFAEWLESSFKESSTAWKEPQVQITNIQGSSMEFAVRFYVDNIQLEHWRRGERVKNEVRREMIRRLRLAHIYTG
;
A
#
# COMPACT_ATOMS: atom_id res chain seq x y z
N LYS A 1 14.80 -10.40 -1.33
CA LYS A 1 14.45 -9.46 -0.23
C LYS A 1 14.65 -10.06 1.16
N ILE A 2 14.21 -11.30 1.42
CA ILE A 2 14.41 -11.98 2.71
C ILE A 2 15.89 -12.15 3.08
N GLU A 3 16.76 -12.55 2.14
CA GLU A 3 18.21 -12.66 2.42
C GLU A 3 18.86 -11.31 2.75
N LEU A 4 18.41 -10.22 2.12
CA LEU A 4 18.87 -8.86 2.43
C LEU A 4 18.41 -8.42 3.82
N LEU A 5 17.20 -8.80 4.23
CA LEU A 5 16.69 -8.59 5.60
C LEU A 5 17.55 -9.32 6.62
N LYS A 6 17.82 -10.62 6.42
CA LYS A 6 18.70 -11.40 7.30
C LYS A 6 20.07 -10.74 7.44
N LEU A 7 20.65 -10.29 6.32
CA LEU A 7 21.95 -9.64 6.31
C LEU A 7 21.95 -8.31 7.07
N LYS A 8 20.93 -7.46 6.89
CA LYS A 8 20.84 -6.18 7.61
C LYS A 8 20.52 -6.37 9.10
N LEU A 9 19.67 -7.34 9.44
CA LEU A 9 19.36 -7.69 10.83
C LEU A 9 20.60 -8.22 11.55
N ASN A 10 21.37 -9.11 10.92
CA ASN A 10 22.63 -9.62 11.48
C ASN A 10 23.64 -8.49 11.68
N LYS A 11 23.75 -7.54 10.73
CA LYS A 11 24.61 -6.36 10.91
C LYS A 11 24.18 -5.50 12.09
N LEU A 12 22.88 -5.25 12.25
CA LEU A 12 22.35 -4.49 13.40
C LEU A 12 22.63 -5.22 14.72
N PHE A 13 22.39 -6.54 14.76
CA PHE A 13 22.66 -7.37 15.93
C PHE A 13 24.14 -7.32 16.35
N GLN A 14 25.07 -7.38 15.40
CA GLN A 14 26.51 -7.27 15.69
C GLN A 14 26.88 -5.91 16.28
N ILE A 15 26.26 -4.82 15.80
CA ILE A 15 26.49 -3.47 16.33
C ILE A 15 25.93 -3.32 17.75
N ILE A 16 24.72 -3.84 18.01
CA ILE A 16 24.11 -3.83 19.34
C ILE A 16 24.94 -4.67 20.33
N SER A 17 25.44 -5.82 19.88
CA SER A 17 26.20 -6.75 20.74
C SER A 17 27.61 -6.26 21.07
N ASN A 18 28.16 -5.31 20.32
CA ASN A 18 29.46 -4.71 20.57
C ASN A 18 29.45 -3.19 20.30
N PRO A 19 28.86 -2.39 21.21
CA PRO A 19 28.63 -0.97 20.98
C PRO A 19 29.91 -0.12 21.04
N GLY A 20 31.01 -0.65 21.60
CA GLY A 20 32.24 0.10 21.86
C GLY A 20 33.11 0.42 20.63
N VAL A 21 32.75 -0.06 19.44
CA VAL A 21 33.58 0.04 18.22
C VAL A 21 33.14 1.19 17.29
N LYS A 22 32.03 1.88 17.58
CA LYS A 22 31.46 2.87 16.66
C LYS A 22 31.15 4.21 17.34
N GLU A 23 31.53 5.30 16.69
CA GLU A 23 31.21 6.67 17.10
C GLU A 23 29.73 7.03 16.87
N THR A 24 29.05 6.36 15.94
CA THR A 24 27.62 6.60 15.69
C THR A 24 26.79 6.00 16.82
N ARG A 25 25.86 6.80 17.35
CA ARG A 25 24.91 6.36 18.38
C ARG A 25 24.06 5.18 17.88
N LEU A 26 23.74 4.28 18.80
CA LEU A 26 23.04 3.03 18.51
C LEU A 26 21.61 3.23 17.99
N ASP A 27 20.93 4.26 18.51
CA ASP A 27 19.60 4.70 18.10
C ASP A 27 19.51 4.97 16.59
N ASN A 28 20.48 5.68 16.03
CA ASN A 28 20.55 5.97 14.60
C ASN A 28 20.58 4.69 13.74
N TYR A 29 21.25 3.62 14.18
CA TYR A 29 21.28 2.37 13.43
C TYR A 29 19.94 1.64 13.44
N VAL A 30 19.23 1.70 14.56
CA VAL A 30 17.90 1.10 14.71
C VAL A 30 16.88 1.87 13.88
N GLU A 31 16.91 3.20 13.92
CA GLU A 31 16.01 4.08 13.15
C GLU A 31 16.18 3.86 11.64
N ASN A 32 17.42 3.91 11.14
CA ASN A 32 17.71 3.64 9.72
C ASN A 32 17.26 2.24 9.27
N PHE A 33 17.33 1.24 10.16
CA PHE A 33 16.87 -0.10 9.84
C PHE A 33 15.33 -0.19 9.80
N ALA A 34 14.65 0.51 10.69
CA ALA A 34 13.19 0.61 10.72
C ALA A 34 12.64 1.30 9.47
N GLU A 35 13.20 2.45 9.09
CA GLU A 35 12.84 3.15 7.85
C GLU A 35 13.08 2.29 6.60
N TRP A 36 14.20 1.55 6.59
CA TRP A 36 14.49 0.62 5.50
C TRP A 36 13.48 -0.53 5.43
N LEU A 37 13.05 -1.07 6.57
CA LEU A 37 12.06 -2.15 6.64
C LEU A 37 10.72 -1.69 6.05
N GLU A 38 10.22 -0.53 6.49
CA GLU A 38 8.96 0.06 6.05
C GLU A 38 8.96 0.36 4.54
N SER A 39 10.06 0.92 4.03
CA SER A 39 10.18 1.22 2.59
C SER A 39 10.43 -0.02 1.72
N SER A 40 11.05 -1.08 2.26
CA SER A 40 11.48 -2.25 1.47
C SER A 40 10.47 -3.38 1.40
N PHE A 41 9.55 -3.47 2.36
CA PHE A 41 8.53 -4.51 2.43
C PHE A 41 7.14 -3.89 2.37
N LYS A 42 6.29 -4.39 1.48
CA LYS A 42 4.87 -4.08 1.54
C LYS A 42 4.32 -4.74 2.82
N GLU A 43 3.43 -4.05 3.53
CA GLU A 43 2.67 -4.67 4.62
C GLU A 43 2.03 -5.98 4.13
N SER A 44 1.92 -6.98 5.02
CA SER A 44 1.22 -8.22 4.70
C SER A 44 -0.19 -7.90 4.17
N SER A 45 -0.64 -8.63 3.15
CA SER A 45 -1.97 -8.45 2.55
C SER A 45 -3.05 -8.83 3.55
N THR A 46 -3.41 -7.90 4.42
CA THR A 46 -4.52 -8.07 5.35
C THR A 46 -5.82 -8.01 4.55
N ALA A 47 -6.75 -8.92 4.80
CA ALA A 47 -7.99 -9.06 4.00
C ALA A 47 -8.80 -7.76 3.83
N TRP A 48 -8.67 -6.80 4.75
CA TRP A 48 -9.32 -5.50 4.64
C TRP A 48 -8.75 -4.61 3.53
N LYS A 49 -7.53 -4.88 3.04
CA LYS A 49 -6.90 -4.15 1.93
C LYS A 49 -7.35 -4.67 0.55
N GLU A 50 -7.98 -5.83 0.50
CA GLU A 50 -8.47 -6.40 -0.75
C GLU A 50 -9.61 -5.56 -1.33
N PRO A 51 -9.63 -5.29 -2.65
CA PRO A 51 -10.70 -4.54 -3.26
C PRO A 51 -12.02 -5.32 -3.20
N GLN A 52 -13.10 -4.61 -2.87
CA GLN A 52 -14.44 -5.19 -2.74
C GLN A 52 -15.44 -4.38 -3.57
N VAL A 53 -16.37 -5.09 -4.21
CA VAL A 53 -17.53 -4.50 -4.91
C VAL A 53 -18.78 -5.10 -4.29
N GLN A 54 -19.68 -4.24 -3.82
CA GLN A 54 -20.95 -4.63 -3.19
C GLN A 54 -22.10 -3.95 -3.92
N ILE A 55 -23.18 -4.68 -4.21
CA ILE A 55 -24.44 -4.07 -4.65
C ILE A 55 -25.08 -3.45 -3.41
N THR A 56 -25.29 -2.13 -3.42
CA THR A 56 -25.89 -1.41 -2.29
C THR A 56 -27.38 -1.19 -2.46
N ASN A 57 -27.86 -1.12 -3.70
CA ASN A 57 -29.27 -0.90 -3.99
C ASN A 57 -29.63 -1.41 -5.38
N ILE A 58 -30.91 -1.77 -5.56
CA ILE A 58 -31.49 -2.10 -6.86
C ILE A 58 -32.82 -1.35 -6.95
N GLN A 59 -32.95 -0.41 -7.89
CA GLN A 59 -34.17 0.37 -8.10
C GLN A 59 -34.62 0.29 -9.56
N GLY A 60 -35.66 -0.50 -9.81
CA GLY A 60 -36.15 -0.73 -11.17
C GLY A 60 -35.05 -1.31 -12.06
N SER A 61 -34.61 -0.56 -13.07
CA SER A 61 -33.52 -0.93 -13.99
C SER A 61 -32.14 -0.44 -13.56
N SER A 62 -32.01 0.26 -12.43
CA SER A 62 -30.71 0.74 -11.93
C SER A 62 -30.17 -0.15 -10.80
N MET A 63 -28.86 -0.34 -10.80
CA MET A 63 -28.13 -0.95 -9.68
C MET A 63 -27.08 0.03 -9.17
N GLU A 64 -27.02 0.18 -7.86
CA GLU A 64 -25.99 0.95 -7.18
C GLU A 64 -24.93 0.00 -6.63
N PHE A 65 -23.66 0.37 -6.82
CA PHE A 65 -22.52 -0.40 -6.35
C PHE A 65 -21.65 0.46 -5.44
N ALA A 66 -21.25 -0.08 -4.29
CA ALA A 66 -20.14 0.45 -3.50
C ALA A 66 -18.86 -0.29 -3.86
N VAL A 67 -17.84 0.46 -4.27
CA VAL A 67 -16.50 -0.06 -4.52
C VAL A 67 -15.55 0.45 -3.44
N ARG A 68 -14.87 -0.46 -2.77
CA ARG A 68 -13.90 -0.17 -1.71
C ARG A 68 -12.55 -0.76 -2.11
N PHE A 69 -11.49 0.02 -1.93
CA PHE A 69 -10.13 -0.41 -2.18
C PHE A 69 -9.18 0.40 -1.31
N TYR A 70 -8.04 -0.19 -0.97
CA TYR A 70 -7.01 0.48 -0.20
C TYR A 70 -6.00 1.18 -1.13
N VAL A 71 -5.61 2.40 -0.79
CA VAL A 71 -4.56 3.15 -1.47
C VAL A 71 -3.43 3.41 -0.49
N ASP A 72 -2.29 2.79 -0.76
CA ASP A 72 -1.10 2.92 0.06
C ASP A 72 -0.27 4.16 -0.33
N ASN A 73 0.64 4.58 0.56
CA ASN A 73 1.68 5.58 0.28
C ASN A 73 1.14 6.90 -0.30
N ILE A 74 0.02 7.38 0.25
CA ILE A 74 -0.63 8.61 -0.21
C ILE A 74 0.22 9.87 0.04
N GLN A 75 1.11 9.82 1.04
CA GLN A 75 2.01 10.90 1.38
C GLN A 75 3.04 11.19 0.27
N LEU A 76 3.44 10.17 -0.52
CA LEU A 76 4.45 10.30 -1.57
C LEU A 76 4.03 11.21 -2.73
N GLU A 77 2.74 11.50 -2.87
CA GLU A 77 2.21 12.44 -3.88
C GLU A 77 1.50 13.62 -3.21
N HIS A 78 2.01 14.12 -2.08
CA HIS A 78 1.39 15.23 -1.33
C HIS A 78 -0.11 15.02 -1.08
N TRP A 79 -0.50 13.79 -0.72
CA TRP A 79 -1.89 13.38 -0.47
C TRP A 79 -2.81 13.37 -1.70
N ARG A 80 -2.30 13.67 -2.90
CA ARG A 80 -3.09 13.67 -4.15
C ARG A 80 -3.32 12.27 -4.72
N ARG A 81 -2.51 11.30 -4.32
CA ARG A 81 -2.56 9.91 -4.81
C ARG A 81 -3.94 9.28 -4.65
N GLY A 82 -4.59 9.49 -3.51
CA GLY A 82 -5.92 8.93 -3.23
C GLY A 82 -6.95 9.34 -4.27
N GLU A 83 -7.04 10.64 -4.54
CA GLU A 83 -7.96 11.20 -5.54
C GLU A 83 -7.60 10.76 -6.96
N ARG A 84 -6.31 10.74 -7.30
CA ARG A 84 -5.83 10.30 -8.62
C ARG A 84 -6.21 8.83 -8.88
N VAL A 85 -5.89 7.93 -7.95
CA VAL A 85 -6.21 6.50 -8.06
C VAL A 85 -7.72 6.28 -8.11
N LYS A 86 -8.50 6.99 -7.29
CA LYS A 86 -9.97 6.94 -7.34
C LYS A 86 -10.51 7.30 -8.72
N ASN A 87 -9.99 8.36 -9.35
CA ASN A 87 -10.41 8.77 -10.68
C ASN A 87 -9.97 7.79 -11.77
N GLU A 88 -8.78 7.21 -11.66
CA GLU A 88 -8.29 6.17 -12.58
C GLU A 88 -9.17 4.92 -12.53
N VAL A 89 -9.45 4.40 -11.32
CA VAL A 89 -10.33 3.24 -11.12
C VAL A 89 -11.72 3.54 -11.67
N ARG A 90 -12.30 4.71 -11.37
CA ARG A 90 -13.61 5.11 -11.90
C ARG A 90 -13.64 5.12 -13.43
N ARG A 91 -12.63 5.71 -14.07
CA ARG A 91 -12.55 5.76 -15.55
C ARG A 91 -12.45 4.36 -16.14
N GLU A 92 -11.62 3.50 -15.56
CA GLU A 92 -11.46 2.13 -16.04
C GLU A 92 -12.73 1.31 -15.85
N MET A 93 -13.44 1.45 -14.73
CA MET A 93 -14.75 0.82 -14.52
C MET A 93 -15.76 1.23 -15.59
N ILE A 94 -15.92 2.54 -15.84
CA ILE A 94 -16.81 3.04 -16.89
C ILE A 94 -16.42 2.48 -18.25
N ARG A 95 -15.12 2.47 -18.57
CA ARG A 95 -14.61 1.90 -19.83
C ARG A 95 -14.97 0.42 -19.98
N ARG A 96 -14.83 -0.38 -18.92
CA ARG A 96 -15.18 -1.81 -18.90
C ARG A 96 -16.69 -2.02 -19.04
N LEU A 97 -17.52 -1.22 -18.37
CA LEU A 97 -18.97 -1.28 -18.49
C LEU A 97 -19.46 -0.92 -19.89
N ARG A 98 -18.83 0.07 -20.55
CA ARG A 98 -19.09 0.41 -21.96
C ARG A 98 -18.76 -0.74 -22.89
N LEU A 99 -17.57 -1.34 -22.74
CA LEU A 99 -17.16 -2.50 -23.54
C LEU A 99 -18.08 -3.71 -23.34
N ALA A 100 -18.63 -3.87 -22.14
CA ALA A 100 -19.61 -4.90 -21.83
C ALA A 100 -21.05 -4.55 -22.28
N HIS A 101 -21.28 -3.38 -22.90
CA HIS A 101 -22.60 -2.87 -23.29
C HIS A 101 -23.59 -2.72 -22.12
N ILE A 102 -23.07 -2.57 -20.89
CA ILE A 102 -23.85 -2.37 -19.66
C ILE A 102 -24.10 -0.88 -19.42
N TYR A 103 -23.21 -0.01 -19.90
CA TYR A 103 -23.32 1.45 -19.76
C TYR A 103 -23.21 2.13 -21.14
N THR A 104 -24.22 2.92 -21.51
CA THR A 104 -24.33 3.58 -22.83
C THR A 104 -24.28 5.11 -22.79
N GLY A 105 -24.12 5.71 -21.59
CA GLY A 105 -23.94 7.15 -21.42
C GLY A 105 -22.49 7.60 -21.43
#